data_AF-A0A9E2BNL0-F1
#
_entry.id   AF-A0A9E2BNL0-F1
#
_cell.length_a   1.000
_cell.length_b   1.000
_cell.length_c   1.000
_cell.angle_alpha   90.00
_cell.angle_beta   90.00
_cell.angle_gamma   90.00
#
_symmetry.space_group_name_H-M   'P 1'
#
loop_
_entity.id
_entity.type
_entity.pdbx_description
1 polymer ?
#
loop_
_entity_poly.entity_id
_entity_poly.type
_entity_poly.pdbx_seq_one_letter_code
_entity_poly.pdbx_strand_id
1 'polypeptide(L)'
;FVVAIGVTETGEREVLGFDIGTSEDGAFWTEFLRDLKQRGLRGVRLVVSDAHLGLRQAISEVLTGATWQRCKVHTIRNVLSQVPKKQPSMVAAIIRTIFAQPTQEAARAQLRSVVKQLQDKFPKAMEILQAAEDDVLAFMALPGEHWRQICSTNPLERLNREMRRRMDVVGIFPNRNSVLRLMGAMLQEQHEEWMVSRRYFSLESMARLKPDQTLLTAEAVLQK
;
A
#
# COMPACT_ATOMS: atom_id res chain seq x y z
N PHE A 1 -3.33 6.41 -15.21
CA PHE A 1 -4.32 6.99 -14.29
C PHE A 1 -3.96 6.50 -12.89
N VAL A 2 -4.27 7.29 -11.87
CA VAL A 2 -4.04 6.95 -10.47
C VAL A 2 -5.35 7.06 -9.70
N VAL A 3 -5.48 6.28 -8.63
CA VAL A 3 -6.62 6.30 -7.72
C VAL A 3 -6.11 6.15 -6.30
N ALA A 4 -6.65 6.96 -5.39
CA ALA A 4 -6.51 6.81 -3.96
C ALA A 4 -7.83 6.29 -3.37
N ILE A 5 -7.74 5.22 -2.60
CA ILE A 5 -8.84 4.70 -1.79
C ILE A 5 -8.44 4.77 -0.33
N GLY A 6 -9.42 5.01 0.55
CA GLY A 6 -9.21 5.19 1.98
C GLY A 6 -10.15 4.32 2.79
N VAL A 7 -9.83 4.24 4.08
CA VAL A 7 -10.74 3.72 5.09
C VAL A 7 -10.91 4.80 6.15
N THR A 8 -12.16 5.15 6.45
CA THR A 8 -12.51 6.20 7.42
C THR A 8 -12.19 5.74 8.85
N GLU A 9 -12.27 6.66 9.81
CA GLU A 9 -12.16 6.35 11.25
C GLU A 9 -13.23 5.37 11.75
N THR A 10 -14.36 5.31 11.05
CA THR A 10 -15.48 4.42 11.32
C THR A 10 -15.41 3.09 10.55
N GLY A 11 -14.41 2.93 9.66
CA GLY A 11 -14.12 1.66 8.99
C GLY A 11 -14.85 1.43 7.67
N GLU A 12 -15.55 2.44 7.13
CA GLU A 12 -16.07 2.43 5.75
C GLU A 12 -14.93 2.66 4.74
N ARG A 13 -15.08 2.08 3.53
CA ARG A 13 -14.16 2.33 2.42
C ARG A 13 -14.67 3.44 1.55
N GLU A 14 -13.76 4.31 1.12
CA GLU A 14 -14.11 5.45 0.27
C GLU A 14 -13.10 5.65 -0.84
N VAL A 15 -13.55 6.24 -1.95
CA VAL A 15 -12.65 6.76 -2.97
C VAL A 15 -12.25 8.17 -2.54
N LEU A 16 -10.95 8.39 -2.31
CA LEU A 16 -10.44 9.70 -1.85
C LEU A 16 -10.19 10.65 -3.03
N GLY A 17 -9.78 10.10 -4.18
CA GLY A 17 -9.52 10.87 -5.38
C GLY A 17 -8.93 10.01 -6.49
N PHE A 18 -8.89 10.58 -7.69
CA PHE A 18 -8.29 9.99 -8.87
C PHE A 18 -7.79 11.08 -9.79
N ASP A 19 -6.78 10.77 -10.60
CA ASP A 19 -6.30 11.67 -11.63
C ASP A 19 -5.58 10.93 -12.77
N ILE A 20 -5.21 11.66 -13.81
CA ILE A 20 -4.49 11.20 -14.98
C ILE A 20 -3.31 12.12 -15.20
N GLY A 21 -2.12 11.61 -14.91
CA GLY A 21 -0.84 12.22 -15.30
C GLY A 21 -0.32 11.67 -16.62
N THR A 22 0.51 12.46 -17.30
CA THR A 22 1.34 12.03 -18.44
C THR A 22 2.53 11.18 -17.99
N SER A 23 3.02 11.45 -16.78
CA SER A 23 4.04 10.71 -16.05
C SER A 23 3.63 10.60 -14.58
N GLU A 24 3.84 9.45 -13.95
CA GLU A 24 3.67 9.27 -12.51
C GLU A 24 4.93 9.73 -11.76
N ASP A 25 5.45 10.91 -12.07
CA ASP A 25 6.66 11.47 -11.45
C ASP A 25 6.41 12.07 -10.06
N GLY A 26 7.48 12.50 -9.38
CA GLY A 26 7.38 13.06 -8.04
C GLY A 26 6.51 14.33 -7.96
N ALA A 27 6.56 15.20 -8.97
CA ALA A 27 5.77 16.43 -8.98
C ALA A 27 4.27 16.11 -9.09
N PHE A 28 3.92 15.17 -9.97
CA PHE A 28 2.55 14.68 -10.12
C PHE A 28 2.01 14.10 -8.80
N TRP A 29 2.78 13.24 -8.11
CA TRP A 29 2.34 12.67 -6.83
C TRP A 29 2.17 13.74 -5.74
N THR A 30 3.08 14.71 -5.68
CA THR A 30 2.99 15.81 -4.71
C THR A 30 1.77 16.68 -4.96
N GLU A 31 1.47 17.02 -6.21
CA GLU A 31 0.26 17.77 -6.59
C GLU A 31 -1.00 16.98 -6.22
N PHE A 32 -1.07 15.70 -6.61
CA PHE A 32 -2.20 14.83 -6.31
C PHE A 32 -2.47 14.73 -4.80
N LEU A 33 -1.45 14.49 -3.98
CA LEU A 33 -1.63 14.40 -2.52
C LEU A 33 -1.98 15.76 -1.89
N ARG A 34 -1.47 16.87 -2.43
CA ARG A 34 -1.82 18.22 -1.97
C ARG A 34 -3.29 18.54 -2.26
N ASP A 35 -3.81 18.16 -3.43
CA ASP A 35 -5.23 18.27 -3.75
C ASP A 35 -6.09 17.51 -2.72
N LEU A 36 -5.74 16.25 -2.40
CA LEU A 36 -6.47 15.48 -1.38
C LEU A 36 -6.52 16.22 -0.04
N LYS A 37 -5.37 16.78 0.38
CA LYS A 37 -5.25 17.53 1.64
C LYS A 37 -6.04 18.84 1.61
N GLN A 38 -6.02 19.57 0.50
CA GLN A 38 -6.81 20.79 0.31
C GLN A 38 -8.32 20.51 0.35
N ARG A 39 -8.77 19.35 -0.15
CA ARG A 39 -10.15 18.88 -0.04
C ARG A 39 -10.53 18.35 1.34
N GLY A 40 -9.60 18.34 2.30
CA GLY A 40 -9.87 18.03 3.71
C GLY A 40 -9.30 16.71 4.22
N LEU A 41 -8.51 15.98 3.42
CA LEU A 41 -7.84 14.76 3.89
C LEU A 41 -6.88 15.10 5.04
N ARG A 42 -7.13 14.50 6.21
CA ARG A 42 -6.36 14.71 7.45
C ARG A 42 -6.30 13.44 8.28
N GLY A 43 -5.36 13.37 9.21
CA GLY A 43 -5.24 12.25 10.15
C GLY A 43 -4.85 10.91 9.50
N VAL A 44 -4.17 10.96 8.35
CA VAL A 44 -3.70 9.75 7.66
C VAL A 44 -2.67 9.03 8.52
N ARG A 45 -2.97 7.79 8.93
CA ARG A 45 -2.07 6.98 9.76
C ARG A 45 -1.15 6.09 8.94
N LEU A 46 -1.68 5.50 7.88
CA LEU A 46 -0.98 4.50 7.06
C LEU A 46 -1.26 4.74 5.58
N VAL A 47 -0.22 4.73 4.77
CA VAL A 47 -0.31 4.74 3.30
C VAL A 47 0.36 3.50 2.76
N VAL A 48 -0.39 2.69 1.99
CA VAL A 48 0.13 1.47 1.36
C VAL A 48 0.24 1.68 -0.14
N SER A 49 1.44 1.57 -0.68
CA SER A 49 1.68 1.66 -2.12
C SER A 49 2.70 0.62 -2.58
N ASP A 50 2.96 0.55 -3.88
CA ASP A 50 4.20 -0.05 -4.37
C ASP A 50 5.41 0.85 -4.03
N ALA A 51 6.61 0.42 -4.41
CA ALA A 51 7.85 1.14 -4.09
C ALA A 51 8.19 2.22 -5.13
N HIS A 52 7.20 3.00 -5.55
CA HIS A 52 7.42 4.13 -6.43
C HIS A 52 8.13 5.27 -5.67
N LEU A 53 9.37 5.60 -6.06
CA LEU A 53 10.23 6.55 -5.33
C LEU A 53 9.58 7.94 -5.20
N GLY A 54 9.02 8.45 -6.30
CA GLY A 54 8.36 9.76 -6.29
C GLY A 54 7.13 9.80 -5.39
N LEU A 55 6.40 8.68 -5.26
CA LEU A 55 5.23 8.60 -4.39
C LEU A 55 5.66 8.53 -2.92
N ARG A 56 6.69 7.73 -2.60
CA ARG A 56 7.25 7.65 -1.23
C ARG A 56 7.71 9.03 -0.74
N GLN A 57 8.41 9.79 -1.58
CA GLN A 57 8.84 11.16 -1.26
C GLN A 57 7.65 12.09 -1.06
N ALA A 58 6.71 12.12 -2.00
CA ALA A 58 5.50 12.94 -1.91
C ALA A 58 4.67 12.66 -0.64
N ILE A 59 4.55 11.38 -0.24
CA ILE A 59 3.87 11.00 1.01
C ILE A 59 4.58 11.62 2.21
N SER A 60 5.91 11.51 2.29
CA SER A 60 6.68 12.05 3.41
C SER A 60 6.59 13.58 3.52
N GLU A 61 6.46 14.28 2.39
CA GLU A 61 6.36 15.74 2.35
C GLU A 61 4.93 16.25 2.66
N VAL A 62 3.90 15.59 2.13
CA VAL A 62 2.53 16.11 2.16
C VAL A 62 1.72 15.58 3.34
N LEU A 63 1.89 14.29 3.65
CA LEU A 63 1.14 13.55 4.67
C LEU A 63 1.99 13.35 5.92
N THR A 64 2.44 14.46 6.51
CA THR A 64 3.28 14.45 7.72
C THR A 64 2.62 13.68 8.86
N GLY A 65 3.36 12.75 9.46
CA GLY A 65 2.89 11.85 10.51
C GLY A 65 2.27 10.53 10.02
N ALA A 66 2.05 10.37 8.71
CA ALA A 66 1.62 9.10 8.14
C ALA A 66 2.80 8.13 8.01
N THR A 67 2.59 6.87 8.39
CA THR A 67 3.54 5.80 8.10
C THR A 67 3.34 5.32 6.67
N TRP A 68 4.42 5.25 5.92
CA TRP A 68 4.42 4.59 4.64
C TRP A 68 4.70 3.10 4.78
N GLN A 69 3.97 2.29 4.04
CA GLN A 69 4.15 0.85 3.95
C GLN A 69 4.31 0.42 2.50
N ARG A 70 5.34 -0.39 2.27
CA ARG A 70 5.52 -1.10 1.00
C ARG A 70 4.57 -2.30 0.93
N CYS A 71 3.84 -2.41 -0.18
CA CYS A 71 2.96 -3.53 -0.45
C CYS A 71 3.70 -4.89 -0.34
N LYS A 72 3.19 -5.80 0.50
CA LYS A 72 3.76 -7.15 0.70
C LYS A 72 3.87 -7.94 -0.59
N VAL A 73 2.81 -7.91 -1.41
CA VAL A 73 2.76 -8.69 -2.66
C VAL A 73 3.82 -8.21 -3.64
N HIS A 74 3.98 -6.89 -3.79
CA HIS A 74 5.03 -6.30 -4.62
C HIS A 74 6.43 -6.60 -4.08
N THR A 75 6.62 -6.54 -2.76
CA THR A 75 7.90 -6.91 -2.12
C THR A 75 8.26 -8.36 -2.41
N ILE A 76 7.33 -9.30 -2.19
CA ILE A 76 7.56 -10.73 -2.49
C ILE A 76 7.89 -10.92 -3.98
N ARG A 77 7.16 -10.26 -4.90
CA ARG A 77 7.44 -10.35 -6.33
C ARG A 77 8.84 -9.85 -6.68
N ASN A 78 9.27 -8.74 -6.08
CA ASN A 78 10.60 -8.17 -6.30
C ASN A 78 11.72 -9.06 -5.75
N VAL A 79 11.50 -9.70 -4.60
CA VAL A 79 12.45 -10.67 -4.05
C VAL A 79 12.54 -11.91 -4.96
N LEU A 80 11.39 -12.45 -5.40
CA LEU A 80 11.34 -13.64 -6.25
C LEU A 80 11.88 -13.40 -7.67
N SER A 81 11.90 -12.16 -8.17
CA SER A 81 12.51 -11.85 -9.47
C SER A 81 14.03 -12.04 -9.48
N GLN A 82 14.66 -12.01 -8.30
CA GLN A 82 16.09 -12.29 -8.11
C GLN A 82 16.39 -13.77 -7.83
N VAL A 83 15.36 -14.63 -7.77
CA VAL A 83 15.50 -16.06 -7.49
C VAL A 83 15.49 -16.85 -8.82
N PRO A 84 16.37 -17.84 -9.00
CA PRO A 84 16.33 -18.72 -10.17
C PRO A 84 14.96 -19.40 -10.34
N LYS A 85 14.49 -19.52 -11.58
CA LYS A 85 13.15 -20.03 -11.94
C LYS A 85 12.79 -21.42 -11.36
N LYS A 86 13.77 -22.21 -10.96
CA LYS A 86 13.57 -23.55 -10.38
C LYS A 86 13.14 -23.55 -8.92
N GLN A 87 13.40 -22.47 -8.17
CA GLN A 87 13.20 -22.43 -6.70
C GLN A 87 12.24 -21.34 -6.16
N PRO A 88 11.37 -20.66 -6.94
CA PRO A 88 10.58 -19.54 -6.43
C PRO A 88 9.53 -19.98 -5.40
N SER A 89 8.99 -21.19 -5.53
CA SER A 89 7.98 -21.73 -4.60
C SER A 89 8.55 -21.94 -3.19
N MET A 90 9.75 -22.50 -3.10
CA MET A 90 10.44 -22.74 -1.83
C MET A 90 10.78 -21.41 -1.14
N VAL A 91 11.36 -20.46 -1.86
CA VAL A 91 11.70 -19.14 -1.29
C VAL A 91 10.44 -18.39 -0.87
N ALA A 92 9.37 -18.44 -1.67
CA ALA A 92 8.09 -17.82 -1.31
C ALA A 92 7.48 -18.42 -0.04
N ALA A 93 7.55 -19.75 0.13
CA ALA A 93 7.05 -20.42 1.31
C ALA A 93 7.80 -19.98 2.58
N ILE A 94 9.13 -19.89 2.51
CA ILE A 94 9.96 -19.40 3.61
C ILE A 94 9.62 -17.93 3.94
N ILE A 95 9.54 -17.05 2.94
CA ILE A 95 9.20 -15.64 3.15
C ILE A 95 7.81 -15.48 3.78
N ARG A 96 6.83 -16.32 3.42
CA ARG A 96 5.49 -16.27 4.03
C ARG A 96 5.50 -16.52 5.53
N THR A 97 6.50 -17.24 6.07
CA THR A 97 6.62 -17.48 7.52
C THR A 97 6.84 -16.19 8.31
N ILE A 98 7.42 -15.15 7.69
CA ILE A 98 7.63 -13.82 8.29
C ILE A 98 6.27 -13.18 8.63
N PHE A 99 5.34 -13.24 7.67
CA PHE A 99 4.02 -12.62 7.81
C PHE A 99 3.00 -13.48 8.56
N ALA A 100 3.39 -14.69 8.96
CA ALA A 100 2.59 -15.57 9.80
C ALA A 100 2.84 -15.33 11.31
N GLN A 101 3.81 -14.47 11.65
CA GLN A 101 4.15 -14.19 13.04
C GLN A 101 3.07 -13.37 13.74
N PRO A 102 2.84 -13.60 15.04
CA PRO A 102 1.75 -12.97 15.79
C PRO A 102 2.01 -11.52 16.18
N THR A 103 3.26 -11.05 16.12
CA THR A 103 3.65 -9.67 16.46
C THR A 103 4.67 -9.13 15.46
N GLN A 104 4.82 -7.80 15.42
CA GLN A 104 5.80 -7.13 14.56
C GLN A 104 7.24 -7.52 14.94
N GLU A 105 7.53 -7.66 16.23
CA GLU A 105 8.85 -8.05 16.75
C GLU A 105 9.20 -9.47 16.34
N ALA A 106 8.25 -10.39 16.45
CA ALA A 106 8.42 -11.77 15.99
C ALA A 106 8.62 -11.83 14.47
N ALA A 107 7.88 -11.02 13.70
CA ALA A 107 8.07 -10.90 12.25
C ALA A 107 9.47 -10.37 11.88
N ARG A 108 9.97 -9.34 12.57
CA ARG A 108 11.34 -8.82 12.38
C ARG A 108 12.39 -9.89 12.69
N ALA A 109 12.25 -10.60 13.81
CA ALA A 109 13.15 -11.69 14.16
C ALA A 109 13.15 -12.80 13.09
N GLN A 110 11.95 -13.19 12.62
CA GLN A 110 11.81 -14.19 11.56
C GLN A 110 12.41 -13.71 10.24
N LEU A 111 12.22 -12.44 9.86
CA LEU A 111 12.80 -11.87 8.66
C LEU A 111 14.32 -11.96 8.70
N ARG A 112 14.95 -11.55 9.80
CA ARG A 112 16.41 -11.63 9.98
C ARG A 112 16.93 -13.07 9.93
N SER A 113 16.18 -14.01 10.50
CA SER A 113 16.50 -15.44 10.39
C SER A 113 16.43 -15.94 8.95
N VAL A 114 15.38 -15.56 8.20
CA VAL A 114 15.21 -15.93 6.79
C VAL A 114 16.34 -15.33 5.93
N VAL A 115 16.67 -14.06 6.15
CA VAL A 115 17.80 -13.38 5.48
C VAL A 115 19.08 -14.17 5.73
N LYS A 116 19.41 -14.46 6.98
CA LYS A 116 20.61 -15.24 7.33
C LYS A 116 20.63 -16.63 6.68
N GLN A 117 19.50 -17.33 6.64
CA GLN A 117 19.40 -18.67 6.07
C GLN A 117 19.61 -18.70 4.55
N LEU A 118 19.17 -17.66 3.85
CA LEU A 118 19.11 -17.62 2.39
C LEU A 118 20.17 -16.70 1.76
N GLN A 119 20.92 -15.94 2.56
CA GLN A 119 21.89 -14.94 2.08
C GLN A 119 22.91 -15.55 1.11
N ASP A 120 23.50 -16.69 1.47
CA ASP A 120 24.56 -17.32 0.67
C ASP A 120 24.05 -17.83 -0.70
N LYS A 121 22.79 -18.26 -0.75
CA LYS A 121 22.17 -18.82 -1.97
C LYS A 121 21.55 -17.74 -2.84
N PHE A 122 20.96 -16.71 -2.23
CA PHE A 122 20.17 -15.68 -2.93
C PHE A 122 20.50 -14.28 -2.40
N PRO A 123 21.76 -13.82 -2.51
CA PRO A 123 22.21 -12.57 -1.86
C PRO A 123 21.40 -11.35 -2.31
N LYS A 124 21.18 -11.19 -3.62
CA LYS A 124 20.40 -10.08 -4.18
C LYS A 124 18.93 -10.09 -3.71
N ALA A 125 18.36 -11.28 -3.55
CA ALA A 125 16.97 -11.42 -3.10
C ALA A 125 16.84 -11.01 -1.63
N MET A 126 17.82 -11.39 -0.80
CA MET A 126 17.83 -11.08 0.62
C MET A 126 18.19 -9.62 0.90
N GLU A 127 19.03 -8.99 0.08
CA GLU A 127 19.28 -7.55 0.14
C GLU A 127 17.99 -6.74 -0.03
N ILE A 128 17.17 -7.09 -1.03
CA ILE A 128 15.86 -6.45 -1.25
C ILE A 128 14.92 -6.67 -0.05
N LEU A 129 14.90 -7.87 0.52
CA LEU A 129 14.04 -8.21 1.65
C LEU A 129 14.48 -7.45 2.92
N GLN A 130 15.77 -7.39 3.19
CA GLN A 130 16.35 -6.71 4.34
C GLN A 130 16.13 -5.20 4.25
N ALA A 131 16.38 -4.59 3.09
CA ALA A 131 16.14 -3.17 2.87
C ALA A 131 14.65 -2.77 3.00
N ALA A 132 13.74 -3.74 2.90
CA ALA A 132 12.31 -3.52 3.03
C ALA A 132 11.76 -3.87 4.43
N GLU A 133 12.58 -4.27 5.41
CA GLU A 133 12.14 -4.78 6.72
C GLU A 133 11.11 -3.85 7.40
N ASP A 134 11.45 -2.57 7.55
CA ASP A 134 10.59 -1.59 8.22
C ASP A 134 9.34 -1.28 7.39
N ASP A 135 9.53 -1.07 6.09
CA ASP A 135 8.47 -0.65 5.18
C ASP A 135 7.44 -1.77 4.94
N VAL A 136 7.85 -3.04 4.91
CA VAL A 136 6.95 -4.16 4.61
C VAL A 136 6.20 -4.67 5.84
N LEU A 137 6.72 -4.41 7.05
CA LEU A 137 6.14 -4.81 8.33
C LEU A 137 5.37 -3.68 9.04
N ALA A 138 5.33 -2.48 8.47
CA ALA A 138 4.67 -1.31 9.06
C ALA A 138 3.20 -1.55 9.46
N PHE A 139 2.43 -2.33 8.67
CA PHE A 139 1.03 -2.64 9.02
C PHE A 139 0.88 -3.38 10.34
N MET A 140 1.91 -4.11 10.80
CA MET A 140 1.81 -4.96 11.98
C MET A 140 1.71 -4.17 13.30
N ALA A 141 1.89 -2.85 13.24
CA ALA A 141 1.63 -1.96 14.36
C ALA A 141 0.14 -1.58 14.50
N LEU A 142 -0.70 -1.90 13.50
CA LEU A 142 -2.16 -1.79 13.59
C LEU A 142 -2.78 -3.10 14.15
N PRO A 143 -4.07 -3.11 14.56
CA PRO A 143 -4.75 -4.31 15.03
C PRO A 143 -4.65 -5.49 14.05
N GLY A 144 -4.43 -6.70 14.58
CA GLY A 144 -4.26 -7.93 13.81
C GLY A 144 -5.42 -8.24 12.87
N GLU A 145 -6.63 -7.83 13.24
CA GLU A 145 -7.83 -7.98 12.40
C GLU A 145 -7.73 -7.22 11.06
N HIS A 146 -6.91 -6.16 10.99
CA HIS A 146 -6.75 -5.33 9.80
C HIS A 146 -5.72 -5.90 8.82
N TRP A 147 -4.76 -6.70 9.30
CA TRP A 147 -3.54 -7.06 8.57
C TRP A 147 -3.81 -7.70 7.21
N ARG A 148 -4.82 -8.58 7.13
CA ARG A 148 -5.17 -9.28 5.89
C ARG A 148 -5.54 -8.29 4.78
N GLN A 149 -6.20 -7.19 5.14
CA GLN A 149 -6.69 -6.16 4.23
C GLN A 149 -5.62 -5.13 3.87
N ILE A 150 -4.75 -4.76 4.82
CA ILE A 150 -3.79 -3.65 4.66
C ILE A 150 -2.37 -4.10 4.28
N CYS A 151 -2.05 -5.39 4.34
CA CYS A 151 -0.72 -5.87 3.95
C CYS A 151 -0.43 -5.71 2.43
N SER A 152 -1.41 -5.39 1.59
CA SER A 152 -1.23 -5.27 0.14
C SER A 152 -2.17 -4.26 -0.50
N THR A 153 -1.85 -3.86 -1.73
CA THR A 153 -2.70 -3.00 -2.58
C THR A 153 -3.75 -3.80 -3.38
N ASN A 154 -4.00 -5.07 -3.07
CA ASN A 154 -4.91 -5.94 -3.83
C ASN A 154 -6.32 -5.35 -4.06
N PRO A 155 -6.98 -4.69 -3.07
CA PRO A 155 -8.27 -4.05 -3.31
C PRO A 155 -8.19 -2.96 -4.38
N LEU A 156 -7.15 -2.13 -4.35
CA LEU A 156 -6.90 -1.09 -5.34
C LEU A 156 -6.58 -1.70 -6.72
N GLU A 157 -5.76 -2.75 -6.78
CA GLU A 157 -5.45 -3.44 -8.03
C GLU A 157 -6.68 -4.09 -8.68
N ARG A 158 -7.60 -4.60 -7.86
CA ARG A 158 -8.89 -5.13 -8.35
C ARG A 158 -9.72 -4.01 -8.96
N LEU A 159 -9.84 -2.88 -8.28
CA LEU A 159 -10.54 -1.70 -8.78
C LEU A 159 -9.91 -1.21 -10.09
N ASN A 160 -8.60 -1.03 -10.12
CA ASN A 160 -7.86 -0.60 -11.31
C ASN A 160 -8.07 -1.55 -12.49
N ARG A 161 -8.16 -2.87 -12.25
CA ARG A 161 -8.44 -3.86 -13.30
C ARG A 161 -9.84 -3.71 -13.87
N GLU A 162 -10.85 -3.57 -13.02
CA GLU A 162 -12.23 -3.34 -13.47
C GLU A 162 -12.32 -2.03 -14.25
N MET A 163 -11.62 -1.00 -13.78
CA MET A 163 -11.60 0.28 -14.49
C MET A 163 -10.98 0.17 -15.88
N ARG A 164 -9.80 -0.45 -15.98
CA ARG A 164 -9.14 -0.70 -17.27
C ARG A 164 -10.06 -1.47 -18.21
N ARG A 165 -10.71 -2.53 -17.74
CA ARG A 165 -11.65 -3.34 -18.54
C ARG A 165 -12.75 -2.49 -19.18
N ARG A 166 -13.36 -1.56 -18.44
CA ARG A 166 -14.42 -0.68 -19.00
C ARG A 166 -13.85 0.41 -19.90
N MET A 167 -12.67 0.93 -19.59
CA MET A 167 -11.98 1.92 -20.42
C MET A 167 -11.50 1.34 -21.76
N ASP A 168 -11.05 0.08 -21.76
CA ASP A 168 -10.56 -0.62 -22.96
C ASP A 168 -11.65 -0.79 -24.03
N VAL A 169 -12.93 -0.79 -23.64
CA VAL A 169 -14.08 -0.81 -24.58
C VAL A 169 -14.16 0.48 -25.39
N VAL A 170 -13.78 1.63 -24.80
CA VAL A 170 -13.76 2.93 -25.49
C VAL A 170 -12.53 3.03 -26.40
N GLY A 171 -11.42 2.42 -26.00
CA GLY A 171 -10.15 2.46 -26.73
C GLY A 171 -9.47 3.82 -26.62
N ILE A 172 -9.77 4.73 -27.55
CA ILE A 172 -9.14 6.05 -27.62
C ILE A 172 -10.11 7.12 -27.14
N PHE A 173 -9.66 7.92 -26.17
CA PHE A 173 -10.43 9.04 -25.64
C PHE A 173 -10.07 10.34 -26.36
N PRO A 174 -11.05 11.22 -26.63
CA PRO A 174 -10.82 12.46 -27.38
C PRO A 174 -10.05 13.53 -26.58
N ASN A 175 -10.08 13.48 -25.24
CA ASN A 175 -9.31 14.37 -24.36
C ASN A 175 -9.32 13.85 -22.90
N ARG A 176 -8.46 14.43 -22.05
CA ARG A 176 -8.36 14.12 -20.62
C ARG A 176 -9.69 14.20 -19.88
N ASN A 177 -10.50 15.23 -20.15
CA ASN A 177 -11.79 15.43 -19.48
C ASN A 177 -12.80 14.32 -19.79
N SER A 178 -12.74 13.71 -20.97
CA SER A 178 -13.57 12.55 -21.30
C SER A 178 -13.17 11.30 -20.49
N VAL A 179 -11.87 11.10 -20.27
CA VAL A 179 -11.39 10.00 -19.42
C VAL A 179 -11.80 10.23 -17.96
N LEU A 180 -11.57 11.45 -17.44
CA LEU A 180 -11.93 11.81 -16.06
C LEU A 180 -13.43 11.65 -15.80
N ARG A 181 -14.28 12.00 -16.76
CA ARG A 181 -15.74 11.81 -16.65
C ARG A 181 -16.12 10.33 -16.52
N LEU A 182 -15.56 9.47 -17.36
CA LEU A 182 -15.85 8.03 -17.29
C LEU A 182 -15.31 7.42 -16.00
N MET A 183 -14.06 7.73 -15.64
CA MET A 183 -13.46 7.28 -14.39
C MET A 183 -14.28 7.73 -13.18
N GLY A 184 -14.69 9.00 -13.14
CA GLY A 184 -15.51 9.57 -12.08
C GLY A 184 -16.84 8.84 -11.92
N ALA A 185 -17.55 8.59 -13.03
CA ALA A 185 -18.81 7.85 -13.00
C ALA A 185 -18.64 6.43 -12.44
N MET A 186 -17.59 5.71 -12.87
CA MET A 186 -17.31 4.36 -12.40
C MET A 186 -16.87 4.29 -10.94
N LEU A 187 -16.07 5.27 -10.50
CA LEU A 187 -15.62 5.36 -9.12
C LEU A 187 -16.75 5.80 -8.19
N GLN A 188 -17.66 6.64 -8.66
CA GLN A 188 -18.86 7.00 -7.92
C GLN A 188 -19.76 5.79 -7.70
N GLU A 189 -20.05 5.01 -8.75
CA GLU A 189 -20.79 3.74 -8.66
C GLU A 189 -20.13 2.80 -7.63
N GLN A 190 -18.81 2.63 -7.72
CA GLN A 190 -18.08 1.77 -6.79
C GLN A 190 -18.11 2.30 -5.33
N HIS A 191 -18.05 3.62 -5.14
CA HIS A 191 -18.12 4.24 -3.83
C HIS A 191 -19.49 4.04 -3.20
N GLU A 192 -20.57 4.26 -3.96
CA GLU A 192 -21.95 4.02 -3.51
C GLU A 192 -22.15 2.56 -3.08
N GLU A 193 -21.61 1.59 -3.84
CA GLU A 193 -21.62 0.17 -3.44
C GLU A 193 -20.91 -0.06 -2.10
N TRP A 194 -19.77 0.61 -1.85
CA TRP A 194 -19.04 0.47 -0.58
C TRP A 194 -19.79 1.07 0.59
N MET A 195 -20.53 2.15 0.38
CA MET A 195 -21.31 2.81 1.43
C MET A 195 -22.49 1.96 1.90
N VAL A 196 -23.11 1.18 1.00
CA VAL A 196 -24.22 0.27 1.36
C VAL A 196 -23.77 -1.13 1.77
N SER A 197 -22.52 -1.50 1.44
CA SER A 197 -21.94 -2.78 1.80
C SER A 197 -21.57 -2.87 3.28
N ARG A 198 -21.26 -4.08 3.74
CA ARG A 198 -20.66 -4.28 5.07
C ARG A 198 -19.39 -3.43 5.20
N ARG A 199 -19.24 -2.77 6.36
CA ARG A 199 -18.02 -2.04 6.73
C ARG A 199 -16.77 -2.88 6.49
N TYR A 200 -15.71 -2.22 6.05
CA TYR A 200 -14.45 -2.88 5.75
C TYR A 200 -13.71 -3.31 7.01
N PHE A 201 -13.78 -2.49 8.05
CA PHE A 201 -13.38 -2.83 9.42
C PHE A 201 -14.55 -2.60 10.39
N SER A 202 -14.64 -3.41 11.45
CA SER A 202 -15.66 -3.21 12.48
C SER A 202 -15.34 -1.98 13.32
N LEU A 203 -16.38 -1.32 13.84
CA LEU A 203 -16.21 -0.21 14.79
C LEU A 203 -15.37 -0.61 16.01
N GLU A 204 -15.54 -1.83 16.50
CA GLU A 204 -14.74 -2.38 17.60
C GLU A 204 -13.25 -2.44 17.26
N SER A 205 -12.91 -2.92 16.06
CA SER A 205 -11.50 -3.02 15.62
C SER A 205 -10.90 -1.64 15.37
N MET A 206 -11.69 -0.71 14.83
CA MET A 206 -11.29 0.68 14.62
C MET A 206 -11.06 1.42 15.94
N ALA A 207 -11.87 1.17 16.97
CA ALA A 207 -11.72 1.78 18.30
C ALA A 207 -10.40 1.38 19.00
N ARG A 208 -9.75 0.29 18.58
CA ARG A 208 -8.44 -0.13 19.10
C ARG A 208 -7.28 0.70 18.52
N LEU A 209 -7.52 1.51 17.49
CA LEU A 209 -6.54 2.45 16.96
C LEU A 209 -6.38 3.59 17.97
N LYS A 210 -5.31 3.55 18.77
CA LYS A 210 -5.04 4.59 19.78
C LYS A 210 -4.79 5.95 19.11
N PRO A 211 -5.32 7.07 19.64
CA PRO A 211 -5.12 8.41 19.07
C PRO A 211 -3.66 8.75 18.78
N ASP A 212 -2.76 8.32 19.67
CA ASP A 212 -1.36 8.79 19.77
C ASP A 212 -0.29 7.73 19.46
N GLN A 213 -0.65 6.61 18.83
CA GLN A 213 0.37 5.70 18.31
C GLN A 213 0.99 6.34 17.06
N THR A 214 2.07 7.12 17.27
CA THR A 214 3.08 7.36 16.26
C THR A 214 3.59 5.99 15.84
N LEU A 215 3.04 5.48 14.73
CA LEU A 215 3.53 4.28 14.07
C LEU A 215 4.99 4.59 13.71
N LEU A 216 5.92 3.80 14.27
CA LEU A 216 7.37 4.01 14.23
C LEU A 216 7.83 4.81 13.00
N THR A 217 8.31 6.04 13.22
CA THR A 217 8.84 6.90 12.17
C THR A 217 10.23 6.43 11.75
N ALA A 218 10.58 6.69 10.48
CA ALA A 218 11.92 6.44 9.93
C ALA A 218 13.06 7.22 10.64
N GLU A 219 12.73 8.10 11.59
CA GLU A 219 13.69 8.84 12.39
C GLU A 219 14.44 7.97 13.42
N ALA A 220 13.97 6.75 13.70
CA ALA A 220 14.67 5.82 14.60
C ALA A 220 15.94 5.18 14.00
N VAL A 221 16.29 5.47 12.73
CA VAL A 221 17.45 4.87 12.04
C VAL A 221 18.60 5.87 11.83
N LEU A 222 18.41 7.17 12.07
CA LEU A 222 19.45 8.20 11.88
C LEU A 222 20.23 8.58 13.14
N GLN A 223 20.11 7.80 14.22
CA GLN A 223 20.99 7.91 15.38
C GLN A 223 21.65 6.57 15.67
N LYS A 224 22.68 6.24 14.89
CA LYS A 224 23.86 5.46 15.31
C LYS A 224 24.96 5.55 14.26
#